data_AF-A0A931YM68-F1
#
_entry.id   AF-A0A931YM68-F1
#
_cell.length_a   1.000
_cell.length_b   1.000
_cell.length_c   1.000
_cell.angle_alpha   90.00
_cell.angle_beta   90.00
_cell.angle_gamma   90.00
#
_symmetry.space_group_name_H-M   'P 1'
#
loop_
_entity.id
_entity.type
_entity.pdbx_description
1 polymer ?
#
loop_
_entity_poly.entity_id
_entity_poly.type
_entity_poly.pdbx_seq_one_letter_code
_entity_poly.pdbx_strand_id
1 'polypeptide(L)'
;MSNSNSAFVDYKAVKAAYSVKQPHNSAARPFTREVAHPDQATPSNIRPLTPSINVRPLRRQTVKCYEAHRDDHQELIVTVDGKPLDPRVDLRNYYSTGFDCGYNGSGAAQLALAILADYLANDQVADRLSQEFKWQIVTELPDGGWRMNGKQIDEILASLRHQIR
;
A
#
# COMPACT_ATOMS: atom_id res chain seq x y z
N MET A 1 -30.15 -24.13 -11.69
CA MET A 1 -28.81 -24.22 -11.10
C MET A 1 -28.19 -22.83 -11.20
N SER A 2 -28.15 -22.11 -10.09
CA SER A 2 -27.71 -20.70 -10.05
C SER A 2 -26.22 -20.61 -10.36
N ASN A 3 -25.87 -19.94 -11.45
CA ASN A 3 -24.50 -19.51 -11.72
C ASN A 3 -24.21 -18.29 -10.85
N SER A 4 -23.64 -18.50 -9.66
CA SER A 4 -23.04 -17.43 -8.88
C SER A 4 -21.68 -17.08 -9.48
N ASN A 5 -21.68 -16.38 -10.61
CA ASN A 5 -20.53 -15.59 -11.04
C ASN A 5 -20.41 -14.42 -10.06
N SER A 6 -19.78 -14.64 -8.90
CA SER A 6 -19.28 -13.55 -8.08
C SER A 6 -18.20 -12.85 -8.88
N ALA A 7 -18.58 -11.79 -9.59
CA ALA A 7 -17.72 -11.06 -10.50
C ALA A 7 -16.75 -10.20 -9.68
N PHE A 8 -15.71 -10.84 -9.14
CA PHE A 8 -14.61 -10.12 -8.50
C PHE A 8 -13.89 -9.26 -9.53
N VAL A 9 -13.86 -7.94 -9.30
CA VAL A 9 -13.24 -6.99 -10.21
C VAL A 9 -11.72 -7.00 -9.98
N ASP A 10 -10.96 -7.22 -11.05
CA ASP A 10 -9.50 -7.02 -11.05
C ASP A 10 -9.21 -5.52 -10.89
N TYR A 11 -8.50 -5.12 -9.83
CA TYR A 11 -8.24 -3.70 -9.60
C TYR A 11 -7.50 -3.02 -10.77
N LYS A 12 -6.77 -3.77 -11.62
CA LYS A 12 -6.13 -3.18 -12.81
C LYS A 12 -7.18 -2.60 -13.75
N ALA A 13 -8.36 -3.21 -13.85
CA ALA A 13 -9.48 -2.65 -14.60
C ALA A 13 -10.00 -1.34 -13.98
N VAL A 14 -10.06 -1.27 -12.65
CA VAL A 14 -10.48 -0.07 -11.91
C VAL A 14 -9.49 1.08 -12.10
N LYS A 15 -8.18 0.81 -11.97
CA LYS A 15 -7.13 1.82 -12.13
C LYS A 15 -7.02 2.35 -13.57
N ALA A 16 -7.21 1.48 -14.57
CA ALA A 16 -7.16 1.88 -15.99
C ALA A 16 -8.29 2.85 -16.37
N ALA A 17 -9.48 2.68 -15.78
CA ALA A 17 -10.61 3.59 -16.00
C ALA A 17 -10.39 4.99 -15.40
N TYR A 18 -9.58 5.11 -14.34
CA TYR A 18 -9.35 6.35 -13.61
C TYR A 18 -8.21 7.23 -14.17
N SER A 19 -7.22 6.63 -14.84
CA SER A 19 -6.09 7.38 -15.43
C SER A 19 -6.49 8.42 -16.49
N VAL A 20 -7.76 8.42 -16.92
CA VAL A 20 -8.34 9.36 -17.91
C VAL A 20 -8.97 10.59 -17.24
N LYS A 21 -9.16 10.61 -15.92
CA LYS A 21 -9.82 11.72 -15.21
C LYS A 21 -9.03 12.13 -13.97
N GLN A 22 -8.05 13.03 -14.13
CA GLN A 22 -7.89 14.29 -13.37
C GLN A 22 -6.42 14.81 -13.45
N PRO A 23 -6.22 16.10 -13.75
CA PRO A 23 -4.94 16.78 -13.54
C PRO A 23 -4.71 17.01 -12.04
N HIS A 24 -3.57 16.51 -11.57
CA HIS A 24 -2.89 16.82 -10.32
C HIS A 24 -3.16 18.25 -9.81
N ASN A 25 -3.98 18.40 -8.75
CA ASN A 25 -4.03 19.63 -7.98
C ASN A 25 -3.00 19.56 -6.84
N SER A 26 -1.73 19.83 -7.19
CA SER A 26 -0.70 20.16 -6.21
C SER A 26 -0.94 21.57 -5.67
N ALA A 27 -1.70 21.69 -4.59
CA ALA A 27 -1.73 22.90 -3.79
C ALA A 27 -0.55 22.89 -2.80
N ALA A 28 0.48 23.64 -3.16
CA ALA A 28 1.68 23.90 -2.39
C ALA A 28 1.40 24.41 -0.97
N ARG A 29 2.23 24.01 -0.01
CA ARG A 29 2.40 24.72 1.27
C ARG A 29 3.80 25.32 1.32
N PRO A 30 3.96 26.62 1.64
CA PRO A 30 5.26 27.27 1.66
C PRO A 30 5.94 27.04 3.02
N PHE A 31 7.24 26.74 2.99
CA PHE A 31 8.14 26.92 4.12
C PHE A 31 9.41 27.61 3.59
N THR A 32 9.50 28.92 3.83
CA THR A 32 10.76 29.70 3.90
C THR A 32 11.60 29.11 5.05
N ARG A 33 12.93 29.05 5.11
CA ARG A 33 14.10 29.85 4.67
C ARG A 33 15.31 28.89 4.87
N GLU A 34 16.42 28.94 4.14
CA GLU A 34 17.63 29.66 4.56
C GLU A 34 18.81 29.34 3.62
N VAL A 35 19.72 30.32 3.53
CA VAL A 35 20.81 30.51 2.57
C VAL A 35 22.11 29.89 3.08
N ALA A 36 22.89 29.21 2.23
CA ALA A 36 24.35 29.21 2.32
C ALA A 36 24.99 28.78 0.98
N HIS A 37 25.97 29.58 0.56
CA HIS A 37 26.77 29.47 -0.67
C HIS A 37 28.13 28.77 -0.37
N PRO A 38 29.00 28.54 -1.38
CA PRO A 38 29.73 27.28 -1.60
C PRO A 38 31.14 27.26 -0.98
N ASP A 39 31.70 26.06 -0.79
CA ASP A 39 33.16 25.90 -0.83
C ASP A 39 33.60 24.51 -1.32
N GLN A 40 34.70 24.51 -2.07
CA GLN A 40 35.29 23.39 -2.75
C GLN A 40 36.22 22.58 -1.84
N ALA A 41 36.26 21.25 -2.02
CA ALA A 41 37.44 20.45 -1.71
C ALA A 41 37.52 19.20 -2.61
N THR A 42 38.71 18.99 -3.17
CA THR A 42 39.15 17.97 -4.13
C THR A 42 39.31 16.57 -3.53
N PRO A 43 39.50 15.52 -4.36
CA PRO A 43 39.23 14.14 -4.00
C PRO A 43 40.47 13.41 -3.50
N SER A 44 40.32 12.50 -2.52
CA SER A 44 41.34 11.50 -2.20
C SER A 44 40.76 10.30 -1.42
N ASN A 45 40.72 9.16 -2.12
CA ASN A 45 41.26 7.87 -1.65
C ASN A 45 40.58 7.19 -0.44
N ILE A 46 39.56 6.35 -0.70
CA ILE A 46 39.16 5.27 0.22
C ILE A 46 39.00 3.97 -0.57
N ARG A 47 39.70 2.94 -0.08
CA ARG A 47 39.80 1.55 -0.55
C ARG A 47 38.43 0.92 -0.87
N PRO A 48 38.33 0.01 -1.86
CA PRO A 48 37.10 -0.77 -2.03
C PRO A 48 36.99 -1.77 -0.87
N LEU A 49 36.19 -1.43 0.14
CA LEU A 49 35.54 -2.44 0.97
C LEU A 49 34.49 -3.08 0.07
N THR A 50 34.78 -4.27 -0.43
CA THR A 50 33.74 -5.14 -1.00
C THR A 50 32.68 -5.34 0.08
N PRO A 51 31.43 -4.89 -0.11
CA PRO A 51 30.39 -5.45 0.70
C PRO A 51 30.21 -6.87 0.19
N SER A 52 30.56 -7.87 1.00
CA SER A 52 29.84 -9.15 0.93
C SER A 52 28.38 -8.84 1.26
N ILE A 53 27.66 -8.29 0.28
CA ILE A 53 26.22 -8.30 0.26
C ILE A 53 25.90 -9.77 0.13
N ASN A 54 25.67 -10.39 1.29
CA ASN A 54 24.95 -11.63 1.39
C ASN A 54 23.54 -11.30 0.87
N VAL A 55 23.38 -11.27 -0.45
CA VAL A 55 22.09 -11.31 -1.12
C VAL A 55 21.53 -12.69 -0.78
N ARG A 56 21.01 -12.81 0.43
CA ARG A 56 20.01 -13.80 0.75
C ARG A 56 18.99 -13.64 -0.38
N PRO A 57 18.75 -14.66 -1.21
CA PRO A 57 17.70 -14.55 -2.20
C PRO A 57 16.44 -14.21 -1.42
N LEU A 58 15.88 -13.02 -1.68
CA LEU A 58 14.56 -12.64 -1.19
C LEU A 58 13.71 -13.87 -1.52
N ARG A 59 13.25 -14.57 -0.48
CA ARG A 59 12.39 -15.75 -0.63
C ARG A 59 11.44 -15.40 -1.76
N ARG A 60 11.38 -16.22 -2.81
CA ARG A 60 10.28 -16.22 -3.77
C ARG A 60 9.01 -16.26 -2.91
N GLN A 61 8.46 -15.09 -2.58
CA GLN A 61 7.24 -15.00 -1.80
C GLN A 61 6.21 -15.62 -2.74
N THR A 62 5.71 -16.78 -2.33
CA THR A 62 4.43 -17.29 -2.81
C THR A 62 3.49 -16.11 -2.84
N VAL A 63 2.96 -15.79 -4.02
CA VAL A 63 2.30 -14.52 -4.29
C VAL A 63 1.07 -14.42 -3.38
N LYS A 64 1.21 -13.72 -2.24
CA LYS A 64 0.12 -13.53 -1.27
C LYS A 64 -1.10 -13.00 -2.01
N CYS A 65 -2.26 -13.57 -1.77
CA CYS A 65 -3.53 -13.11 -2.35
C CYS A 65 -4.42 -12.56 -1.25
N TYR A 66 -4.70 -11.26 -1.33
CA TYR A 66 -5.66 -10.57 -0.50
C TYR A 66 -7.02 -10.57 -1.20
N GLU A 67 -8.05 -10.96 -0.48
CA GLU A 67 -9.42 -11.04 -0.98
C GLU A 67 -10.35 -10.38 0.03
N ALA A 68 -11.31 -9.60 -0.48
CA ALA A 68 -12.35 -9.03 0.35
C ALA A 68 -13.73 -9.29 -0.22
N HIS A 69 -14.69 -9.46 0.67
CA HIS A 69 -16.11 -9.52 0.38
C HIS A 69 -16.87 -8.92 1.57
N ARG A 70 -18.08 -8.43 1.32
CA ARG A 70 -19.01 -8.09 2.41
C ARG A 70 -19.81 -9.32 2.83
N ASP A 71 -20.01 -9.50 4.11
CA ASP A 71 -20.89 -10.53 4.65
C ASP A 71 -22.37 -10.07 4.66
N ASP A 72 -23.25 -10.89 5.25
CA ASP A 72 -24.68 -10.59 5.37
C ASP A 72 -24.97 -9.32 6.20
N HIS A 73 -24.04 -8.94 7.08
CA HIS A 73 -24.12 -7.74 7.93
C HIS A 73 -23.48 -6.50 7.29
N GLN A 74 -23.03 -6.60 6.03
CA GLN A 74 -22.29 -5.57 5.32
C GLN A 74 -20.91 -5.27 5.94
N GLU A 75 -20.36 -6.16 6.76
CA GLU A 75 -19.00 -6.02 7.27
C GLU A 75 -17.99 -6.48 6.21
N LEU A 76 -16.93 -5.71 6.01
CA LEU A 76 -15.89 -6.07 5.05
C LEU A 76 -14.96 -7.12 5.64
N ILE A 77 -15.10 -8.36 5.17
CA ILE A 77 -14.24 -9.48 5.55
C ILE A 77 -13.07 -9.55 4.59
N VAL A 78 -11.85 -9.42 5.15
CA VAL A 78 -10.61 -9.45 4.37
C VAL A 78 -9.79 -10.67 4.77
N THR A 79 -9.33 -11.41 3.78
CA THR A 79 -8.48 -12.58 3.96
C THR A 79 -7.18 -12.46 3.18
N VAL A 80 -6.13 -13.09 3.67
CA VAL A 80 -4.87 -13.32 2.98
C VAL A 80 -4.66 -14.83 2.85
N ASP A 81 -4.53 -15.31 1.61
CA ASP A 81 -4.41 -16.73 1.29
C ASP A 81 -5.49 -17.60 1.99
N GLY A 82 -6.72 -17.08 2.05
CA GLY A 82 -7.88 -17.73 2.66
C GLY A 82 -7.96 -17.66 4.19
N LYS A 83 -7.05 -16.95 4.86
CA LYS A 83 -7.08 -16.73 6.32
C LYS A 83 -7.50 -15.30 6.65
N PRO A 84 -8.25 -15.05 7.72
CA PRO A 84 -8.58 -13.68 8.14
C PRO A 84 -7.32 -12.82 8.29
N LEU A 85 -7.34 -11.62 7.70
CA LEU A 85 -6.26 -10.67 7.82
C LEU A 85 -6.27 -10.06 9.22
N ASP A 86 -5.13 -10.08 9.92
CA ASP A 86 -4.97 -9.42 11.21
C ASP A 86 -5.10 -7.89 11.03
N PRO A 87 -6.03 -7.22 11.72
CA PRO A 87 -6.16 -5.76 11.68
C PRO A 87 -4.92 -4.99 12.11
N ARG A 88 -3.98 -5.62 12.82
CA ARG A 88 -2.77 -4.99 13.34
C ARG A 88 -3.05 -3.75 14.20
N VAL A 89 -4.08 -3.84 15.05
CA VAL A 89 -4.42 -2.78 16.03
C VAL A 89 -3.33 -2.57 17.07
N ASP A 90 -2.44 -3.56 17.26
CA ASP A 90 -1.21 -3.48 18.04
C ASP A 90 -0.24 -2.43 17.48
N LEU A 91 -0.18 -2.31 16.15
CA LEU A 91 0.70 -1.37 15.45
C LEU A 91 0.11 0.04 15.48
N ARG A 92 -1.18 0.16 15.14
CA ARG A 92 -1.92 1.41 15.26
C ARG A 92 -3.41 1.15 15.26
N ASN A 93 -4.11 1.79 16.18
CA ASN A 93 -5.57 1.75 16.26
C ASN A 93 -6.15 3.03 15.66
N TYR A 94 -6.86 2.90 14.53
CA TYR A 94 -7.60 4.00 13.91
C TYR A 94 -9.03 4.17 14.47
N TYR A 95 -9.36 3.45 15.55
CA TYR A 95 -10.68 3.40 16.18
C TYR A 95 -11.79 3.03 15.19
N SER A 96 -11.48 2.09 14.29
CA SER A 96 -12.49 1.51 13.39
C SER A 96 -13.21 0.34 14.06
N THR A 97 -14.45 0.11 13.67
CA THR A 97 -15.23 -1.08 14.06
C THR A 97 -14.84 -2.32 13.28
N GLY A 98 -14.15 -2.14 12.15
CA GLY A 98 -13.69 -3.21 11.27
C GLY A 98 -12.87 -2.64 10.11
N PHE A 99 -12.68 -3.44 9.07
CA PHE A 99 -12.14 -2.97 7.80
C PHE A 99 -13.22 -2.30 6.97
N ASP A 100 -12.79 -1.41 6.08
CA ASP A 100 -13.65 -0.85 5.06
C ASP A 100 -12.86 -0.42 3.83
N CYS A 101 -13.52 -0.19 2.70
CA CYS A 101 -12.91 0.27 1.46
C CYS A 101 -13.88 1.10 0.61
N GLY A 102 -13.42 1.66 -0.50
CA GLY A 102 -14.29 2.45 -1.41
C GLY A 102 -14.61 3.87 -0.91
N TYR A 103 -14.16 4.24 0.30
CA TYR A 103 -14.23 5.60 0.82
C TYR A 103 -13.09 5.90 1.79
N ASN A 104 -12.82 7.19 2.02
CA ASN A 104 -11.77 7.65 2.93
C ASN A 104 -12.27 7.64 4.38
N GLY A 105 -12.13 6.50 5.06
CA GLY A 105 -12.51 6.30 6.47
C GLY A 105 -11.43 5.67 7.35
N SER A 106 -11.74 5.51 8.64
CA SER A 106 -10.87 4.81 9.60
C SER A 106 -10.73 3.32 9.27
N GLY A 107 -11.81 2.66 8.81
CA GLY A 107 -11.74 1.26 8.34
C GLY A 107 -10.81 1.08 7.14
N ALA A 108 -10.82 2.02 6.19
CA ALA A 108 -9.88 2.05 5.07
C ALA A 108 -8.43 2.29 5.53
N ALA A 109 -8.21 3.12 6.55
CA ALA A 109 -6.90 3.32 7.13
C ALA A 109 -6.38 2.05 7.84
N GLN A 110 -7.24 1.38 8.61
CA GLN A 110 -6.91 0.12 9.27
C GLN A 110 -6.59 -0.98 8.25
N LEU A 111 -7.39 -1.08 7.18
CA LEU A 111 -7.17 -2.03 6.09
C LEU A 111 -5.84 -1.78 5.37
N ALA A 112 -5.53 -0.54 5.03
CA ALA A 112 -4.27 -0.17 4.39
C ALA A 112 -3.06 -0.59 5.24
N LEU A 113 -3.11 -0.29 6.55
CA LEU A 113 -2.04 -0.67 7.47
C LEU A 113 -1.89 -2.19 7.58
N ALA A 114 -3.00 -2.92 7.75
CA ALA A 114 -3.01 -4.37 7.90
C ALA A 114 -2.40 -5.08 6.68
N ILE A 115 -2.80 -4.68 5.46
CA ILE A 115 -2.24 -5.23 4.21
C ILE A 115 -0.74 -4.99 4.15
N LEU A 116 -0.29 -3.75 4.39
CA LEU A 116 1.14 -3.42 4.29
C LEU A 116 1.98 -4.08 5.38
N ALA A 117 1.47 -4.16 6.60
CA ALA A 117 2.19 -4.77 7.72
C ALA A 117 2.36 -6.28 7.50
N ASP A 118 1.32 -6.96 7.03
CA ASP A 118 1.41 -8.37 6.64
C ASP A 118 2.31 -8.58 5.41
N TYR A 119 2.20 -7.73 4.39
CA TYR A 119 2.93 -7.88 3.14
C TYR A 119 4.44 -7.63 3.30
N LEU A 120 4.80 -6.52 3.96
CA LEU A 120 6.18 -6.08 4.10
C LEU A 120 6.92 -6.75 5.25
N ALA A 121 6.20 -7.29 6.24
CA ALA A 121 6.77 -7.75 7.51
C ALA A 121 7.72 -6.71 8.15
N ASN A 122 7.41 -5.42 7.95
CA ASN A 122 8.17 -4.28 8.47
C ASN A 122 7.19 -3.18 8.88
N ASP A 123 6.86 -3.20 10.16
CA ASP A 123 5.84 -2.34 10.77
C ASP A 123 6.12 -0.85 10.60
N GLN A 124 7.39 -0.42 10.70
CA GLN A 124 7.76 0.99 10.52
C GLN A 124 7.52 1.48 9.09
N VAL A 125 7.84 0.65 8.10
CA VAL A 125 7.62 0.99 6.69
C VAL A 125 6.13 0.93 6.37
N ALA A 126 5.41 -0.05 6.93
CA ALA A 126 3.97 -0.18 6.76
C ALA A 126 3.22 1.04 7.29
N ASP A 127 3.49 1.52 8.52
CA ASP A 127 2.84 2.70 9.07
C ASP A 127 3.10 3.95 8.21
N ARG A 128 4.35 4.17 7.78
CA ARG A 128 4.71 5.32 6.93
C ARG A 128 4.00 5.34 5.58
N LEU A 129 3.83 4.18 4.95
CA LEU A 129 3.22 4.07 3.62
C LEU A 129 1.70 3.90 3.67
N SER A 130 1.12 3.59 4.83
CA SER A 130 -0.30 3.28 5.01
C SER A 130 -1.24 4.37 4.51
N GLN A 131 -0.93 5.65 4.75
CA GLN A 131 -1.82 6.75 4.35
C GLN A 131 -1.86 6.95 2.83
N GLU A 132 -0.71 6.93 2.17
CA GLU A 132 -0.64 7.04 0.72
C GLU A 132 -1.26 5.81 0.03
N PHE A 133 -0.98 4.62 0.55
CA PHE A 133 -1.60 3.39 0.06
C PHE A 133 -3.12 3.42 0.23
N LYS A 134 -3.62 3.92 1.35
CA LYS A 134 -5.05 4.11 1.58
C LYS A 134 -5.68 4.97 0.49
N TRP A 135 -5.16 6.17 0.26
CA TRP A 135 -5.74 7.14 -0.68
C TRP A 135 -5.65 6.72 -2.14
N GLN A 136 -4.59 6.02 -2.53
CA GLN A 136 -4.43 5.63 -3.93
C GLN A 136 -5.13 4.32 -4.27
N ILE A 137 -5.27 3.43 -3.28
CA ILE A 137 -5.72 2.06 -3.51
C ILE A 137 -6.99 1.78 -2.73
N VAL A 138 -6.95 1.84 -1.40
CA VAL A 138 -8.05 1.34 -0.56
C VAL A 138 -9.35 2.13 -0.74
N THR A 139 -9.27 3.44 -0.93
CA THR A 139 -10.46 4.27 -1.21
C THR A 139 -11.06 4.03 -2.59
N GLU A 140 -10.30 3.44 -3.51
CA GLU A 140 -10.74 3.17 -4.89
C GLU A 140 -11.15 1.70 -5.09
N LEU A 141 -10.98 0.85 -4.08
CA LEU A 141 -11.40 -0.54 -4.17
C LEU A 141 -12.93 -0.64 -4.24
N PRO A 142 -13.47 -1.54 -5.07
CA PRO A 142 -14.91 -1.71 -5.21
C PRO A 142 -15.52 -2.25 -3.91
N ASP A 143 -16.66 -1.67 -3.54
CA ASP A 143 -17.36 -1.96 -2.30
C ASP A 143 -17.86 -3.41 -2.20
N GLY A 144 -18.29 -3.99 -3.32
CA GLY A 144 -18.86 -5.34 -3.39
C GLY A 144 -17.86 -6.49 -3.28
N GLY A 145 -16.56 -6.19 -3.16
CA GLY A 145 -15.49 -7.17 -3.03
C GLY A 145 -14.43 -7.06 -4.12
N TRP A 146 -13.21 -7.46 -3.76
CA TRP A 146 -12.01 -7.28 -4.59
C TRP A 146 -10.98 -8.36 -4.31
N ARG A 147 -10.02 -8.48 -5.23
CA ARG A 147 -8.84 -9.34 -5.07
C ARG A 147 -7.58 -8.58 -5.49
N MET A 148 -6.53 -8.71 -4.70
CA MET A 148 -5.24 -8.07 -4.94
C MET A 148 -4.11 -9.03 -4.54
N ASN A 149 -3.13 -9.21 -5.41
CA ASN A 149 -2.02 -10.12 -5.15
C ASN A 149 -0.71 -9.39 -4.80
N GLY A 150 0.28 -10.12 -4.30
CA GLY A 150 1.56 -9.54 -3.89
C GLY A 150 2.29 -8.79 -5.00
N LYS A 151 2.32 -9.33 -6.22
CA LYS A 151 2.97 -8.65 -7.37
C LYS A 151 2.33 -7.29 -7.64
N GLN A 152 1.03 -7.23 -7.49
CA GLN A 152 0.28 -6.01 -7.67
C GLN A 152 0.59 -4.97 -6.56
N ILE A 153 0.76 -5.42 -5.31
CA ILE A 153 1.23 -4.58 -4.20
C ILE A 153 2.67 -4.09 -4.46
N ASP A 154 3.57 -4.94 -4.97
CA ASP A 154 4.92 -4.52 -5.37
C ASP A 154 4.92 -3.38 -6.39
N GLU A 155 4.10 -3.50 -7.44
CA GLU A 155 3.95 -2.48 -8.49
C GLU A 155 3.45 -1.14 -7.90
N ILE A 156 2.51 -1.20 -6.95
CA ILE A 156 2.00 -0.02 -6.24
C ILE A 156 3.09 0.60 -5.37
N LEU A 157 3.79 -0.21 -4.56
CA LEU A 157 4.83 0.27 -3.65
C LEU A 157 6.02 0.87 -4.39
N ALA A 158 6.40 0.31 -5.53
CA ALA A 158 7.40 0.89 -6.41
C ALA A 158 6.97 2.31 -6.84
N SER A 159 5.70 2.46 -7.25
CA SER A 159 5.13 3.74 -7.68
C SER A 159 5.08 4.77 -6.53
N LEU A 160 4.64 4.37 -5.33
CA LEU A 160 4.59 5.23 -4.14
C LEU A 160 5.98 5.74 -3.74
N ARG A 161 7.00 4.88 -3.76
CA ARG A 161 8.38 5.26 -3.44
C ARG A 161 8.98 6.27 -4.42
N HIS A 162 8.53 6.25 -5.67
CA HIS A 162 8.95 7.25 -6.66
C HIS A 162 8.29 8.63 -6.44
N GLN A 163 7.10 8.67 -5.83
CA GLN A 163 6.35 9.91 -5.57
C GLN A 163 6.80 10.64 -4.30
N ILE A 164 7.34 9.93 -3.31
CA ILE A 164 7.74 10.49 -2.00
C ILE A 164 9.22 10.97 -2.04
N ARG A 165 9.72 11.41 -3.20
CA ARG A 165 11.13 11.82 -3.38
C ARG A 165 11.31 13.33 -3.39
#